data_AF-A0A4V2ZAF4-F1
#
_entry.id   AF-A0A4V2ZAF4-F1
#
_cell.length_a   1.000
_cell.length_b   1.000
_cell.length_c   1.000
_cell.angle_alpha   90.00
_cell.angle_beta   90.00
_cell.angle_gamma   90.00
#
_symmetry.space_group_name_H-M   'P 1'
#
loop_
_entity.id
_entity.type
_entity.pdbx_description
1 polymer ?
#
loop_
_entity_poly.entity_id
_entity_poly.type
_entity_poly.pdbx_seq_one_letter_code
_entity_poly.pdbx_strand_id
1 'polypeptide(L)'
;MTNRDARPETGYSVRSESLRLQSQVFTAQRESLAEARDDLRAAFDRDRNTLGNDEYGAELAKKLPEMERTIFTALKGCIDEFDGLAGGLHTNAGNYEAADRPRTGNP
;
A
#
# COMPACT_ATOMS: atom_id res chain seq x y z
N MET A 1 12.42 21.38 51.97
CA MET A 1 11.64 22.15 50.96
C MET A 1 11.94 21.57 49.59
N THR A 2 11.05 20.70 49.14
CA THR A 2 11.09 20.02 47.83
C THR A 2 10.48 20.93 46.78
N ASN A 3 11.22 21.21 45.71
CA ASN A 3 10.62 21.56 44.42
C ASN A 3 11.39 20.81 43.34
N ARG A 4 10.87 19.64 42.95
CA ARG A 4 11.24 18.98 41.71
C ARG A 4 10.43 19.67 40.63
N ASP A 5 11.09 20.52 39.84
CA ASP A 5 10.56 20.95 38.55
C ASP A 5 10.40 19.72 37.66
N ALA A 6 9.20 19.15 37.67
CA ALA A 6 8.78 18.18 36.69
C ALA A 6 8.62 18.93 35.36
N ARG A 7 9.65 18.92 34.53
CA ARG A 7 9.49 19.25 33.12
C ARG A 7 8.42 18.32 32.55
N PRO A 8 7.37 18.81 31.89
CA PRO A 8 6.52 17.94 31.10
C PRO A 8 7.44 17.33 30.04
N GLU A 9 7.61 16.01 30.06
CA GLU A 9 8.15 15.31 28.90
C GLU A 9 7.20 15.64 27.76
N THR A 10 7.64 16.51 26.85
CA THR A 10 6.93 16.79 25.61
C THR A 10 6.98 15.49 24.80
N GLY A 11 6.04 14.60 25.08
CA GLY A 11 5.82 13.40 24.30
C GLY A 11 5.59 13.80 22.85
N TYR A 12 6.12 12.99 21.94
CA TYR A 12 5.82 13.13 20.52
C TYR A 12 4.29 13.02 20.31
N SER A 13 3.62 14.14 20.06
CA SER A 13 2.23 14.11 19.61
C SER A 13 2.22 13.90 18.10
N VAL A 14 1.94 12.68 17.68
CA VAL A 14 1.65 12.39 16.27
C VAL A 14 0.18 12.71 16.04
N ARG A 15 -0.12 13.57 15.06
CA ARG A 15 -1.51 13.85 14.68
C ARG A 15 -2.09 12.58 14.03
N SER A 16 -2.93 11.84 14.76
CA SER A 16 -3.60 10.63 14.25
C SER A 16 -4.36 10.87 12.95
N GLU A 17 -4.90 12.08 12.78
CA GLU A 17 -5.53 12.54 11.54
C GLU A 17 -4.58 12.51 10.34
N SER A 18 -3.31 12.93 10.52
CA SER A 18 -2.31 12.87 9.44
C SER A 18 -1.97 11.43 9.05
N LEU A 19 -1.92 10.50 10.01
CA LEU A 19 -1.72 9.08 9.74
C LEU A 19 -2.91 8.48 8.98
N ARG A 20 -4.14 8.87 9.31
CA ARG A 20 -5.35 8.47 8.57
C ARG A 20 -5.36 8.99 7.14
N LEU A 21 -5.03 10.26 6.95
CA LEU A 21 -4.93 10.85 5.62
C LEU A 21 -3.89 10.13 4.76
N GLN A 22 -2.71 9.84 5.32
CA GLN A 22 -1.69 9.06 4.60
C GLN A 22 -2.16 7.64 4.29
N SER A 23 -2.82 6.97 5.24
CA SER A 23 -3.42 5.64 5.00
C SER A 23 -4.38 5.67 3.81
N GLN A 24 -5.27 6.67 3.73
CA GLN A 24 -6.18 6.84 2.60
C GLN A 24 -5.46 7.06 1.26
N VAL A 25 -4.37 7.84 1.26
CA VAL A 25 -3.56 8.05 0.04
C VAL A 25 -2.98 6.72 -0.45
N PHE A 26 -2.42 5.91 0.43
CA PHE A 26 -1.86 4.60 0.05
C PHE A 26 -2.96 3.62 -0.42
N THR A 27 -4.14 3.65 0.20
CA THR A 27 -5.29 2.87 -0.30
C THR A 27 -5.68 3.28 -1.71
N ALA A 28 -5.79 4.57 -1.99
CA ALA A 28 -6.14 5.07 -3.33
C ALA A 28 -5.06 4.72 -4.38
N GLN A 29 -3.78 4.81 -4.01
CA GLN A 29 -2.67 4.41 -4.88
C GLN A 29 -2.71 2.91 -5.18
N ARG A 30 -3.02 2.09 -4.17
CA ARG A 30 -3.19 0.65 -4.32
C ARG A 30 -4.35 0.31 -5.26
N GLU A 31 -5.48 0.98 -5.13
CA GLU A 31 -6.64 0.81 -6.02
C GLU A 31 -6.29 1.14 -7.48
N SER A 32 -5.68 2.31 -7.71
CA SER A 32 -5.25 2.72 -9.05
C SER A 32 -4.25 1.74 -9.68
N LEU A 33 -3.31 1.21 -8.88
CA LEU A 33 -2.35 0.22 -9.36
C LEU A 33 -3.00 -1.14 -9.66
N ALA A 34 -4.01 -1.53 -8.88
CA ALA A 34 -4.78 -2.75 -9.13
C ALA A 34 -5.58 -2.63 -10.44
N GLU A 35 -6.20 -1.48 -10.71
CA GLU A 35 -6.87 -1.21 -11.98
C GLU A 35 -5.90 -1.28 -13.16
N ALA A 36 -4.75 -0.60 -13.07
CA ALA A 36 -3.73 -0.63 -14.13
C ALA A 36 -3.20 -2.05 -14.39
N ARG A 37 -3.05 -2.88 -13.34
CA ARG A 37 -2.69 -4.29 -13.48
C ARG A 37 -3.76 -5.06 -14.24
N ASP A 38 -5.03 -4.83 -13.95
CA ASP A 38 -6.13 -5.58 -14.55
C ASP A 38 -6.33 -5.18 -16.02
N ASP A 39 -6.20 -3.89 -16.34
CA ASP A 39 -6.17 -3.38 -17.72
C ASP A 39 -5.01 -3.98 -18.52
N LEU A 40 -3.82 -4.04 -17.92
CA LEU A 40 -2.66 -4.63 -18.56
C LEU A 40 -2.88 -6.13 -18.83
N ARG A 41 -3.50 -6.85 -17.89
CA ARG A 41 -3.84 -8.27 -18.10
C ARG A 41 -4.82 -8.45 -19.25
N ALA A 42 -5.86 -7.63 -19.31
CA ALA A 42 -6.80 -7.65 -20.42
C ALA A 42 -6.11 -7.36 -21.77
N ALA A 43 -5.11 -6.47 -21.80
CA ALA A 43 -4.30 -6.23 -23.00
C ALA A 43 -3.46 -7.46 -23.39
N PHE A 44 -2.75 -8.08 -22.44
CA PHE A 44 -1.99 -9.31 -22.69
C PHE A 44 -2.88 -10.44 -23.22
N ASP A 45 -4.06 -10.64 -22.63
CA ASP A 45 -4.99 -11.69 -23.05
C ASP A 45 -5.57 -11.42 -24.46
N ARG A 46 -5.82 -10.15 -24.80
CA ARG A 46 -6.25 -9.75 -26.15
C ARG A 46 -5.15 -10.02 -27.17
N ASP A 47 -3.94 -9.54 -26.88
CA ASP A 47 -2.85 -9.51 -27.86
C ASP A 47 -2.21 -10.89 -28.05
N ARG A 48 -2.25 -11.76 -27.03
CA ARG A 48 -1.83 -13.17 -27.13
C ARG A 48 -2.54 -13.91 -28.25
N ASN A 49 -3.81 -13.57 -28.54
CA ASN A 49 -4.59 -14.17 -29.63
C ASN A 49 -4.22 -13.63 -31.02
N THR A 50 -3.38 -12.59 -31.11
CA THR A 50 -3.02 -11.91 -32.36
C THR A 50 -1.57 -12.10 -32.78
N LEU A 51 -0.77 -12.82 -31.98
CA LEU A 51 0.61 -13.16 -32.35
C LEU A 51 0.57 -14.05 -33.60
N GLY A 52 1.00 -13.50 -34.74
CA GLY A 52 1.05 -14.20 -36.01
C GLY A 52 1.97 -15.43 -35.96
N ASN A 53 1.76 -16.37 -36.88
CA ASN A 53 2.57 -17.60 -37.00
C ASN A 53 3.90 -17.38 -37.74
N ASP A 54 4.37 -16.14 -37.85
CA ASP A 54 5.69 -15.86 -38.42
C ASP A 54 6.80 -16.15 -37.39
N GLU A 55 8.05 -16.17 -37.85
CA GLU A 55 9.21 -16.47 -37.02
C GLU A 55 9.33 -15.50 -35.83
N TYR A 56 8.94 -14.24 -36.03
CA TYR A 56 8.97 -13.21 -34.98
C TYR A 56 7.88 -13.45 -33.92
N GLY A 57 6.65 -13.74 -34.33
CA GLY A 57 5.53 -14.06 -33.45
C GLY A 57 5.76 -15.35 -32.67
N ALA A 58 6.37 -16.36 -33.29
CA ALA A 58 6.75 -17.60 -32.62
C ALA A 58 7.84 -17.38 -31.56
N GLU A 59 8.86 -16.56 -31.85
CA GLU A 59 9.89 -16.20 -30.85
C GLU A 59 9.33 -15.33 -29.73
N LEU A 60 8.45 -14.38 -30.05
CA LEU A 60 7.79 -13.53 -29.06
C LEU A 60 6.89 -14.36 -28.14
N ALA A 61 6.13 -15.32 -28.68
CA ALA A 61 5.29 -16.23 -27.92
C ALA A 61 6.06 -17.08 -26.90
N LYS A 62 7.35 -17.38 -27.15
CA LYS A 62 8.21 -18.09 -26.19
C LYS A 62 8.60 -17.23 -24.99
N LYS A 63 8.83 -15.93 -25.20
CA LYS A 63 9.32 -15.01 -24.15
C LYS A 63 8.18 -14.31 -23.41
N LEU A 64 7.03 -14.14 -24.06
CA LEU A 64 5.86 -13.45 -23.50
C LEU A 64 5.47 -13.97 -22.11
N PRO A 65 5.39 -15.30 -21.85
CA PRO A 65 4.95 -15.81 -20.55
C PRO A 65 5.89 -15.43 -19.41
N GLU A 66 7.21 -15.41 -19.66
CA GLU A 66 8.19 -15.05 -18.63
C GLU A 66 8.17 -13.54 -18.35
N MET A 67 8.07 -12.72 -19.41
CA MET A 67 7.92 -11.27 -19.28
C MET A 67 6.64 -10.93 -18.50
N GLU A 68 5.52 -11.54 -18.90
CA GLU A 68 4.22 -11.38 -18.26
C GLU A 68 4.28 -11.76 -16.78
N ARG A 69 4.85 -12.92 -16.44
CA ARG A 69 5.03 -13.35 -15.05
C ARG A 69 5.84 -12.34 -14.24
N THR A 70 6.94 -11.85 -14.80
CA THR A 70 7.83 -10.89 -14.13
C THR A 70 7.10 -9.58 -13.84
N ILE A 71 6.41 -9.03 -14.84
CA ILE A 71 5.64 -7.79 -14.72
C ILE A 71 4.55 -7.94 -13.65
N PHE A 72 3.75 -9.01 -13.71
CA PHE A 72 2.65 -9.19 -12.76
C PHE A 72 3.12 -9.54 -11.35
N THR A 73 4.28 -10.18 -11.20
CA THR A 73 4.90 -10.39 -9.89
C THR A 73 5.32 -9.06 -9.27
N ALA A 74 5.95 -8.18 -10.04
CA ALA A 74 6.35 -6.85 -9.57
C ALA A 74 5.14 -5.98 -9.19
N LEU A 75 4.11 -5.94 -10.04
CA LEU A 75 2.86 -5.21 -9.75
C LEU A 75 2.18 -5.73 -8.48
N LYS A 76 2.15 -7.06 -8.29
CA LYS A 76 1.62 -7.64 -7.05
C LYS A 76 2.44 -7.20 -5.82
N GLY A 77 3.77 -7.22 -5.92
CA GLY A 77 4.65 -6.78 -4.83
C GLY A 77 4.38 -5.34 -4.40
N CYS A 78 4.24 -4.41 -5.36
CA CYS A 78 3.91 -3.02 -5.06
C CYS A 78 2.52 -2.86 -4.42
N ILE A 79 1.52 -3.59 -4.92
CA ILE A 79 0.16 -3.59 -4.33
C ILE A 79 0.20 -4.06 -2.88
N ASP A 80 0.88 -5.18 -2.62
CA ASP A 80 1.01 -5.75 -1.28
C ASP A 80 1.74 -4.80 -0.32
N GLU A 81 2.75 -4.05 -0.81
CA GLU A 81 3.45 -3.03 -0.03
C GLU A 81 2.54 -1.85 0.34
N PHE A 82 1.75 -1.34 -0.61
CA PHE A 82 0.80 -0.26 -0.31
C PHE A 82 -0.30 -0.70 0.64
N ASP A 83 -0.83 -1.92 0.51
CA ASP A 83 -1.80 -2.49 1.46
C ASP A 83 -1.17 -2.61 2.87
N GLY A 84 0.09 -3.03 2.97
CA GLY A 84 0.85 -3.09 4.22
C GLY A 84 1.05 -1.72 4.87
N LEU A 85 1.46 -0.71 4.09
CA LEU A 85 1.65 0.66 4.55
C LEU A 85 0.33 1.29 5.02
N ALA A 86 -0.73 1.16 4.24
CA ALA A 86 -2.06 1.67 4.58
C ALA A 86 -2.56 1.07 5.90
N GLY A 87 -2.44 -0.26 6.06
CA GLY A 87 -2.84 -0.98 7.27
C GLY A 87 -2.00 -0.60 8.50
N GLY A 88 -0.68 -0.45 8.34
CA GLY A 88 0.22 -0.02 9.41
C GLY A 88 -0.08 1.40 9.91
N LEU A 89 -0.29 2.33 8.99
CA LEU A 89 -0.66 3.71 9.31
C LEU A 89 -2.03 3.79 9.99
N HIS A 90 -3.00 3.03 9.51
CA HIS A 90 -4.34 2.96 10.13
C HIS A 90 -4.26 2.44 11.58
N THR A 91 -3.52 1.35 11.79
CA THR A 91 -3.32 0.74 13.11
C THR A 91 -2.63 1.72 14.06
N ASN A 92 -1.57 2.39 13.60
CA ASN A 92 -0.87 3.39 14.38
C ASN A 92 -1.78 4.57 14.76
N ALA A 93 -2.60 5.07 13.83
CA ALA A 93 -3.57 6.12 14.12
C ALA A 93 -4.53 5.71 15.24
N GLY A 94 -5.06 4.48 15.20
CA GLY A 94 -5.92 3.94 16.25
C GLY A 94 -5.23 3.83 17.61
N ASN A 95 -3.95 3.43 17.63
CA ASN A 95 -3.16 3.34 18.85
C ASN A 95 -2.93 4.71 19.50
N TYR A 96 -2.61 5.74 18.70
CA TYR A 96 -2.44 7.11 19.22
C TYR A 96 -3.75 7.66 19.77
N GLU A 97 -4.87 7.45 19.10
CA GLU A 97 -6.19 7.89 19.61
C GLU A 97 -6.61 7.18 20.88
N ALA A 98 -6.28 5.90 21.03
CA ALA A 98 -6.53 5.16 22.26
C ALA A 98 -5.65 5.68 23.41
N ALA A 99 -4.41 6.09 23.12
CA ALA A 99 -3.50 6.67 24.11
C ALA A 99 -3.92 8.08 24.54
N ASP A 100 -4.45 8.89 23.61
CA ASP A 100 -4.92 10.25 23.86
C ASP A 100 -6.30 10.31 24.52
N ARG A 101 -7.05 9.19 24.58
CA ARG A 101 -8.29 9.15 25.35
C ARG A 101 -7.99 9.32 26.84
N PRO A 102 -8.59 10.31 27.52
CA PRO A 102 -8.45 10.41 28.97
C PRO A 102 -8.96 9.10 29.58
N ARG A 103 -8.15 8.49 30.46
CA ARG A 103 -8.63 7.41 31.33
C ARG A 103 -9.85 7.96 32.06
N THR A 104 -11.04 7.51 31.68
CA THR A 104 -12.25 7.74 32.46
C THR A 104 -12.10 6.91 33.74
N GLY A 105 -11.35 7.45 34.70
CA GLY A 105 -11.36 7.01 36.07
C GLY A 105 -12.67 7.45 36.68
N ASN A 106 -13.56 6.51 36.95
CA ASN A 106 -14.61 6.72 37.94
C ASN A 106 -13.97 6.50 39.32
N PRO A 107 -14.22 7.36 40.32
CA PRO A 107 -13.72 7.20 41.68
C PRO A 107 -14.26 5.94 42.37
#